data_AF-A0A7C7KKT3-F1
#
_entry.id   AF-A0A7C7KKT3-F1
#
_cell.length_a   1.000
_cell.length_b   1.000
_cell.length_c   1.000
_cell.angle_alpha   90.00
_cell.angle_beta   90.00
_cell.angle_gamma   90.00
#
_symmetry.space_group_name_H-M   'P 1'
#
loop_
_entity.id
_entity.type
_entity.pdbx_description
1 polymer ?
#
loop_
_entity_poly.entity_id
_entity_poly.type
_entity_poly.pdbx_seq_one_letter_code
_entity_poly.pdbx_strand_id
1 'polypeptide(L)' 'MELPEETEPCKEGDHGKFEVTDRDGWARIGILHTSTDMLDTPTLLPVVNPNILTVKPSEM' A
#
# COMPACT_ATOMS: atom_id res chain seq x y z
N MET A 1 -17.48 -14.05 -7.10
CA MET A 1 -17.33 -12.71 -6.50
C MET A 1 -16.42 -12.94 -5.32
N GLU A 2 -15.12 -12.80 -5.54
CA GLU A 2 -14.15 -12.93 -4.45
C GLU A 2 -14.29 -11.69 -3.57
N LEU A 3 -14.48 -11.91 -2.28
CA LEU A 3 -14.48 -10.84 -1.28
C LEU A 3 -13.08 -10.21 -1.30
N PRO A 4 -12.95 -8.86 -1.18
CA PRO A 4 -11.64 -8.27 -0.98
C PRO A 4 -11.04 -8.90 0.28
N GLU A 5 -9.82 -9.44 0.16
CA GLU A 5 -9.07 -9.98 1.31
C GLU A 5 -9.09 -8.94 2.42
N GLU A 6 -9.53 -9.33 3.62
CA GLU A 6 -9.47 -8.45 4.79
C GLU A 6 -8.00 -8.06 5.00
N THR A 7 -7.71 -6.79 4.78
CA THR A 7 -6.34 -6.29 4.86
C THR A 7 -5.88 -6.19 6.31
N GLU A 8 -4.66 -6.64 6.58
CA GLU A 8 -4.13 -6.67 7.94
C GLU A 8 -3.43 -5.35 8.29
N PRO A 9 -3.87 -4.65 9.36
CA PRO A 9 -3.20 -3.43 9.82
C PRO A 9 -1.84 -3.76 10.46
N CYS A 10 -0.95 -2.76 10.52
CA CYS A 10 0.33 -2.94 11.19
C CYS A 10 0.17 -3.20 12.69
N LYS A 11 1.14 -3.93 13.29
CA LYS A 11 1.19 -4.13 14.74
C LYS A 11 1.38 -2.81 15.47
N GLU A 12 0.94 -2.79 16.74
CA GLU A 12 1.11 -1.62 17.60
C GLU A 12 2.59 -1.23 17.72
N GLY A 13 2.91 0.03 17.41
CA GLY A 13 4.27 0.56 17.41
C GLY A 13 5.05 0.42 16.09
N ASP A 14 4.46 -0.21 15.07
CA ASP A 14 5.08 -0.35 13.74
C ASP A 14 4.60 0.71 12.73
N HIS A 15 3.65 1.57 13.11
CA HIS A 15 3.13 2.62 12.25
C HIS A 15 4.24 3.52 11.70
N GLY A 16 4.31 3.63 10.37
CA GLY A 16 5.31 4.43 9.66
C GLY A 16 6.68 3.75 9.51
N LYS A 17 6.85 2.51 9.97
CA LYS A 17 8.06 1.74 9.69
C LYS A 17 8.10 1.27 8.25
N PHE A 18 9.31 1.20 7.72
CA PHE A 18 9.59 0.66 6.40
C PHE A 18 10.56 -0.52 6.54
N GLU A 19 10.13 -1.69 6.11
CA GLU A 19 10.92 -2.93 6.10
C GLU A 19 11.43 -3.18 4.67
N VAL A 20 12.72 -3.50 4.50
CA VAL A 20 13.25 -3.92 3.19
C VAL A 20 13.25 -5.44 3.15
N THR A 21 12.51 -6.03 2.21
CA THR A 21 12.34 -7.49 2.08
C THR A 21 13.30 -8.08 1.06
N ASP A 22 13.58 -7.37 -0.03
CA ASP A 22 14.53 -7.80 -1.06
C ASP A 22 15.26 -6.60 -1.68
N ARG A 23 16.43 -6.87 -2.29
CA ARG A 23 17.26 -5.83 -2.91
C ARG A 23 18.08 -6.36 -4.08
N ASP A 24 18.15 -5.55 -5.12
CA ASP A 24 19.09 -5.71 -6.22
C ASP A 24 19.77 -4.37 -6.52
N GLY A 25 21.09 -4.32 -6.31
CA GLY A 25 21.87 -3.06 -6.38
C GLY A 25 21.33 -1.98 -5.45
N TRP A 26 20.75 -0.92 -6.04
CA TRP A 26 20.12 0.21 -5.35
C TRP A 26 18.58 0.13 -5.32
N ALA A 27 17.99 -0.82 -6.06
CA ALA A 27 16.57 -1.09 -5.99
C ALA A 27 16.23 -1.78 -4.66
N ARG A 28 15.05 -1.46 -4.12
CA ARG A 28 14.53 -2.01 -2.88
C ARG A 28 13.09 -2.42 -3.08
N ILE A 29 12.78 -3.63 -2.64
CA ILE A 29 11.43 -4.08 -2.39
C ILE A 29 11.25 -4.02 -0.87
N GLY A 30 10.11 -3.54 -0.43
CA GLY A 30 9.87 -3.38 0.99
C GLY A 30 8.41 -3.17 1.33
N ILE A 31 8.10 -3.22 2.62
CA ILE A 31 6.76 -3.10 3.16
C ILE A 31 6.67 -1.81 3.98
N LEU A 32 5.75 -0.93 3.63
CA LEU A 32 5.41 0.25 4.42
C LEU A 32 4.23 -0.08 5.34
N HIS A 33 4.48 -0.03 6.63
CA HIS A 33 3.48 -0.31 7.66
C HIS A 33 2.60 0.91 7.90
N THR A 34 1.34 0.86 7.47
CA THR A 34 0.35 1.90 7.75
C THR A 34 -0.68 1.41 8.76
N SER A 35 -1.47 2.34 9.30
CA SER A 35 -2.50 2.03 10.29
C SER A 35 -3.68 1.25 9.73
N THR A 36 -3.94 1.34 8.42
CA THR A 36 -5.01 0.60 7.77
C THR A 36 -4.48 -0.69 7.18
N ASP A 37 -3.36 -0.61 6.45
CA ASP A 37 -2.84 -1.72 5.64
C ASP A 37 -1.31 -1.75 5.60
N MET A 38 -0.74 -2.90 5.28
CA MET A 38 0.66 -3.01 4.88
C MET A 38 0.78 -2.84 3.37
N LEU A 39 1.65 -1.93 2.92
CA LEU A 39 1.81 -1.55 1.52
C LEU A 39 3.14 -2.05 0.96
N ASP A 40 3.10 -2.94 -0.02
CA ASP A 40 4.29 -3.39 -0.74
C ASP A 40 4.85 -2.27 -1.62
N THR A 41 6.18 -2.20 -1.70
CA THR A 41 6.93 -1.24 -2.52
C THR A 41 7.87 -2.00 -3.45
N PRO A 42 8.11 -1.54 -4.69
CA PRO A 42 7.64 -0.27 -5.27
C PRO A 42 6.15 -0.28 -5.60
N THR A 43 5.44 0.82 -5.31
CA THR A 43 4.01 0.98 -5.63
C THR A 43 3.71 2.31 -6.31
N LEU A 44 2.57 2.36 -7.00
CA LEU A 44 2.04 3.56 -7.66
C LEU A 44 0.69 3.91 -7.05
N LEU A 45 0.63 5.02 -6.33
CA LEU A 45 -0.62 5.52 -5.76
C LEU A 45 -1.27 6.51 -6.75
N PRO A 46 -2.47 6.21 -7.25
CA PRO A 46 -3.16 7.08 -8.18
C PRO A 46 -3.64 8.35 -7.49
N VAL A 47 -3.59 9.47 -8.22
CA VAL A 47 -4.16 10.72 -7.74
C VAL A 47 -5.68 10.67 -7.92
N VAL A 48 -6.41 10.74 -6.81
CA VAL A 48 -7.87 10.86 -6.82
C VAL A 48 -8.25 12.34 -6.86
N ASN A 49 -8.96 12.76 -7.91
CA ASN A 49 -9.53 14.10 -8.01
C ASN A 49 -11.03 14.06 -7.64
N PRO A 50 -11.45 14.60 -6.48
CA PRO A 50 -12.84 14.56 -6.05
C PRO A 50 -13.82 15.28 -6.99
N ASN A 51 -13.34 16.26 -7.77
CA ASN A 51 -14.19 16.98 -8.72
C ASN A 51 -14.44 16.19 -10.01
N ILE A 52 -13.52 15.29 -10.39
CA ILE A 52 -13.58 14.50 -11.62
C ILE A 52 -13.00 13.11 -11.34
N LEU A 53 -13.87 12.13 -11.14
CA LEU A 53 -13.50 10.74 -10.89
C LEU A 53 -13.45 9.95 -12.21
N THR A 54 -12.30 9.98 -12.89
CA THR A 54 -12.10 9.23 -14.15
C THR A 54 -12.29 7.72 -13.97
N VAL A 55 -11.83 7.18 -12.84
CA VAL A 55 -12.02 5.80 -12.39
C VAL A 55 -12.41 5.87 -10.91
N LYS A 56 -13.37 5.07 -10.45
CA LYS A 56 -13.77 5.10 -9.03
C LYS A 56 -12.67 4.47 -8.17
N PRO A 57 -12.38 4.99 -6.97
CA PRO A 57 -11.37 4.40 -6.08
C PRO A 57 -11.63 2.94 -5.72
N SER A 58 -12.89 2.49 -5.71
CA SER A 58 -13.26 1.09 -5.47
C SER A 58 -13.04 0.15 -6.65
N GLU A 59 -12.69 0.68 -7.82
CA GLU A 59 -12.44 -0.06 -9.06
C GLU A 59 -10.94 -0.12 -9.42
N MET A 60 -10.09 0.45 -8.56
CA MET A 60 -8.63 0.39 -8.64
C MET A 60 -8.11 -0.73 -7.75
#